data_AF-A0A842SEY0-F1
#
_entry.id   AF-A0A842SEY0-F1
#
_cell.length_a   1.000
_cell.length_b   1.000
_cell.length_c   1.000
_cell.angle_alpha   90.00
_cell.angle_beta   90.00
_cell.angle_gamma   90.00
#
_symmetry.space_group_name_H-M   'P 1'
#
loop_
_entity.id
_entity.type
_entity.pdbx_description
1 polymer ?
#
loop_
_entity_poly.entity_id
_entity_poly.type
_entity_poly.pdbx_seq_one_letter_code
_entity_poly.pdbx_strand_id
1 'polypeptide(L)' 'MDNNKARVRKIIIKLGKEQGEVIPISEIVLLAEEIDEKIVMETIDELEQDGFVSYLNKESIELNM' A
#
# COMPACT_ATOMS: atom_id res chain seq x y z
N MET A 1 -18.38 3.80 0.86
CA MET A 1 -16.99 3.74 0.36
C MET A 1 -16.09 3.92 1.56
N ASP A 2 -15.28 2.92 1.86
CA ASP A 2 -14.46 2.88 3.06
C ASP A 2 -13.33 3.93 2.95
N ASN A 3 -13.46 5.04 3.69
CA ASN A 3 -12.58 6.20 3.58
C ASN A 3 -11.12 5.85 3.93
N ASN A 4 -10.92 4.81 4.74
CA ASN A 4 -9.59 4.33 5.13
C ASN A 4 -8.86 3.67 3.98
N LYS A 5 -9.51 2.75 3.24
CA LYS A 5 -8.91 2.11 2.06
C LYS A 5 -8.50 3.13 1.00
N ALA A 6 -9.32 4.16 0.78
CA ALA A 6 -8.99 5.25 -0.13
C ALA A 6 -7.76 6.07 0.33
N ARG A 7 -7.57 6.27 1.64
CA ARG A 7 -6.38 6.93 2.20
C ARG A 7 -5.14 6.06 2.03
N VAL A 8 -5.22 4.75 2.32
CA VAL A 8 -4.11 3.80 2.13
C VAL A 8 -3.66 3.76 0.66
N ARG A 9 -4.59 3.67 -0.30
CA ARG A 9 -4.26 3.71 -1.74
C ARG A 9 -3.50 4.98 -2.12
N LYS A 10 -3.90 6.15 -1.58
CA LYS A 10 -3.18 7.41 -1.81
C LYS A 10 -1.77 7.40 -1.24
N ILE A 11 -1.57 6.81 -0.05
CA ILE A 11 -0.25 6.66 0.56
C ILE A 11 0.64 5.80 -0.34
N ILE A 12 0.15 4.66 -0.80
CA ILE A 12 0.89 3.75 -1.69
C ILE A 12 1.30 4.46 -2.98
N ILE A 13 0.37 5.12 -3.68
CA ILE A 13 0.68 5.87 -4.91
C ILE A 13 1.68 6.99 -4.65
N LYS A 14 1.58 7.67 -3.50
CA LYS A 14 2.51 8.74 -3.12
C LYS A 14 3.92 8.19 -2.91
N LEU A 15 4.06 7.14 -2.11
CA LEU A 15 5.34 6.47 -1.86
C LEU A 15 5.99 6.00 -3.16
N GLY A 16 5.19 5.42 -4.07
CA GLY A 16 5.65 5.01 -5.39
C GLY A 16 6.29 6.12 -6.21
N LYS A 17 5.70 7.32 -6.14
CA LYS A 17 6.21 8.50 -6.85
C LYS A 17 7.44 9.10 -6.18
N GLU A 18 7.57 8.98 -4.87
CA GLU A 18 8.66 9.58 -4.08
C GLU A 18 9.89 8.69 -4.00
N GLN A 19 9.72 7.37 -3.98
CA GLN A 19 10.78 6.39 -3.69
C GLN A 19 11.08 5.44 -4.85
N GLY A 20 10.26 5.48 -5.90
CA GLY A 20 10.27 4.49 -6.98
C GLY A 20 9.23 3.39 -6.74
N GLU A 21 9.20 2.41 -7.63
CA GLU A 21 8.10 1.43 -7.67
C GLU A 21 8.11 0.47 -6.48
N VAL A 22 9.23 0.34 -5.74
CA VAL A 22 9.33 -0.55 -4.57
C VAL A 22 9.08 0.20 -3.28
N ILE A 23 8.09 -0.26 -2.51
CA ILE A 23 7.60 0.37 -1.28
C ILE A 23 7.67 -0.61 -0.10
N PRO A 24 8.35 -0.27 1.01
CA PRO A 24 8.27 -1.04 2.25
C PRO A 24 6.88 -0.95 2.89
N ILE A 25 6.33 -2.09 3.32
CA ILE A 25 5.01 -2.16 3.97
C ILE A 25 5.02 -1.39 5.30
N SER A 26 6.13 -1.45 6.03
CA SER A 26 6.32 -0.71 7.28
C SER A 26 6.16 0.80 7.12
N GLU A 27 6.54 1.36 5.96
CA GLU A 27 6.34 2.78 5.68
C GLU A 27 4.90 3.13 5.34
N ILE A 28 4.18 2.22 4.66
CA ILE A 28 2.74 2.38 4.42
C ILE A 28 2.01 2.41 5.76
N VAL A 29 2.33 1.47 6.66
CA VAL A 29 1.76 1.40 8.02
C VAL A 29 2.11 2.65 8.81
N LEU A 30 3.38 3.09 8.76
CA LEU A 30 3.84 4.30 9.44
C LEU A 30 3.09 5.54 8.96
N LEU A 31 2.85 5.71 7.66
CA LEU A 31 2.11 6.87 7.14
C LEU A 31 0.59 6.77 7.31
N ALA A 32 0.08 5.57 7.55
CA ALA A 32 -1.33 5.33 7.76
C ALA A 32 -1.77 5.64 9.20
N GLU A 33 -0.84 5.73 10.18
CA GLU A 33 -0.93 6.01 11.63
C GLU A 33 -2.25 5.70 12.35
N GLU A 34 -3.35 6.33 11.94
CA GLU A 34 -4.70 6.20 12.52
C GLU A 34 -5.52 5.06 11.91
N ILE A 35 -4.99 4.35 10.91
CA ILE A 35 -5.67 3.26 10.22
C ILE A 35 -5.15 1.93 10.76
N ASP A 36 -6.08 1.04 11.13
CA ASP A 36 -5.78 -0.32 11.56
C ASP A 36 -4.91 -1.04 10.51
N GLU A 37 -3.81 -1.65 10.96
CA GLU A 37 -2.87 -2.40 10.11
C GLU A 37 -3.60 -3.48 9.30
N LYS A 38 -4.65 -4.10 9.85
CA LYS A 38 -5.49 -5.05 9.11
C LYS A 38 -6.12 -4.42 7.88
N ILE A 39 -6.61 -3.18 7.98
CA ILE A 39 -7.20 -2.46 6.83
C ILE A 39 -6.10 -2.10 5.82
N VAL A 40 -4.89 -1.77 6.28
CA VAL A 40 -3.74 -1.53 5.40
C VAL A 40 -3.43 -2.78 4.60
N MET A 41 -3.27 -3.92 5.26
CA MET A 41 -2.98 -5.21 4.61
C MET A 41 -4.10 -5.64 3.67
N GLU A 42 -5.38 -5.56 4.09
CA GLU A 42 -6.53 -5.84 3.21
C GLU A 42 -6.51 -4.96 1.95
N THR A 43 -6.10 -3.69 2.07
CA THR A 43 -6.02 -2.79 0.93
C THR A 43 -4.88 -3.18 -0.01
N ILE A 44 -3.73 -3.61 0.52
CA ILE A 44 -2.61 -4.07 -0.29
C ILE A 44 -3.01 -5.36 -1.03
N ASP A 45 -3.67 -6.30 -0.35
CA ASP A 45 -4.16 -7.54 -0.95
C ASP A 45 -5.19 -7.28 -2.07
N GLU A 46 -6.11 -6.32 -1.87
CA GLU A 46 -7.03 -5.89 -2.93
C GLU A 46 -6.28 -5.34 -4.15
N LEU A 47 -5.28 -4.48 -3.93
CA LEU A 47 -4.49 -3.91 -5.02
C LEU A 47 -3.64 -4.97 -5.75
N GLU A 48 -3.17 -5.98 -5.03
CA GLU A 48 -2.44 -7.11 -5.62
C GLU A 48 -3.36 -7.94 -6.52
N GLN A 49 -4.57 -8.25 -6.04
CA GLN A 49 -5.59 -8.96 -6.83
C GLN A 49 -5.99 -8.19 -8.09
N ASP A 50 -6.09 -6.87 -8.00
CA ASP A 50 -6.36 -5.98 -9.13
C ASP A 50 -5.15 -5.77 -10.04
N GLY A 51 -3.97 -6.28 -9.67
CA GLY A 51 -2.72 -6.18 -10.43
C GLY A 51 -2.02 -4.83 -10.35
N PHE A 52 -2.45 -3.91 -9.49
CA PHE A 52 -1.82 -2.61 -9.28
C PHE A 52 -0.50 -2.68 -8.50
N VAL A 53 -0.37 -3.69 -7.63
CA VAL A 53 0.87 -3.95 -6.91
C VAL A 53 1.23 -5.43 -6.96
N SER A 54 2.45 -5.77 -6.60
CA SER A 54 2.91 -7.15 -6.45
C SER A 54 3.79 -7.27 -5.21
N TYR A 55 3.54 -8.29 -4.39
CA TYR A 55 4.43 -8.59 -3.27
C TYR A 55 5.78 -9.07 -3.80
N LEU A 56 6.85 -8.32 -3.54
CA LEU A 56 8.21 -8.78 -3.82
C LEU A 56 8.67 -9.78 -2.75
N ASN A 57 8.25 -9.52 -1.53
CA ASN A 57 8.48 -10.35 -0.35
C ASN A 57 7.41 -10.03 0.71
N LYS A 58 7.56 -10.56 1.93
CA LYS A 58 6.60 -10.33 3.01
C LYS A 58 6.65 -8.91 3.62
N GLU A 59 7.59 -8.07 3.21
CA GLU A 59 7.90 -6.77 3.81
C GLU A 59 7.82 -5.62 2.80
N SER A 60 7.66 -5.89 1.51
CA SER A 60 7.70 -4.88 0.45
C SER A 60 6.82 -5.26 -0.73
N ILE A 61 6.23 -4.23 -1.34
CA ILE A 61 5.44 -4.34 -2.57
C ILE A 61 6.09 -3.53 -3.68
N GLU A 62 5.86 -3.95 -4.92
CA GLU A 62 6.18 -3.21 -6.13
C GLU A 62 4.88 -2.65 -6.72
N LEU A 63 4.89 -1.41 -7.19
CA LEU A 63 3.82 -0.79 -7.94
C LEU A 63 3.95 -1.15 -9.42
N ASN A 64 2.89 -1.74 -9.97
CA ASN A 64 2.76 -2.02 -11.39
C ASN A 64 2.10 -0.80 -12.05
N MET A 65 2.92 0.10 -12.62
CA MET A 65 2.44 1.26 -13.38
C MET A 65 2.34 0.99 -14.88
#